data_AF-A0A2N1W8E3-F1
#
_entry.id   AF-A0A2N1W8E3-F1
#
_cell.length_a   1.000
_cell.length_b   1.000
_cell.length_c   1.000
_cell.angle_alpha   90.00
_cell.angle_beta   90.00
_cell.angle_gamma   90.00
#
_symmetry.space_group_name_H-M   'P 1'
#
loop_
_entity.id
_entity.type
_entity.pdbx_description
1 polymer ?
#
loop_
_entity_poly.entity_id
_entity_poly.type
_entity_poly.pdbx_seq_one_letter_code
_entity_poly.pdbx_strand_id
1 'polypeptide(L)'
;MSTVNIKDVFKVAIKIEENGRRFYEYAASMAGNRDIKGVMLTLAKEEEKHKKTFEKMMAQLKGRYSMSEFSEQYMENLMVYIEEKIVFKKDKFNSAAAEKKMDNIIHAVDFAMDREQDSITLYEGIKNIVKKEHADIVQRIITEEQNHFLKLSMAKKLLEKK
;
A
#
# COMPACT_ATOMS: atom_id res chain seq x y z
N MET A 1 -2.15 28.73 -0.28
CA MET A 1 -1.47 27.56 -0.88
C MET A 1 -1.08 26.65 0.26
N SER A 2 -1.71 25.48 0.34
CA SER A 2 -1.47 24.51 1.41
C SER A 2 -0.05 23.96 1.24
N THR A 3 0.84 24.27 2.19
CA THR A 3 2.19 23.73 2.19
C THR A 3 2.11 22.22 2.42
N VAL A 4 2.22 21.44 1.36
CA VAL A 4 2.27 19.97 1.43
C VAL A 4 3.54 19.56 2.16
N ASN A 5 3.40 18.76 3.22
CA ASN A 5 4.54 18.27 3.99
C ASN A 5 4.87 16.84 3.58
N ILE A 6 6.15 16.56 3.28
CA ILE A 6 6.65 15.20 3.00
C ILE A 6 6.24 14.19 4.08
N LYS A 7 6.12 14.63 5.35
CA LYS A 7 5.64 13.77 6.43
C LYS A 7 4.22 13.26 6.22
N ASP A 8 3.36 14.01 5.55
CA ASP A 8 1.99 13.59 5.28
C ASP A 8 1.95 12.47 4.24
N VAL A 9 2.82 12.51 3.22
CA VAL A 9 3.03 11.40 2.27
C VAL A 9 3.46 10.13 3.01
N PHE A 10 4.42 10.23 3.93
CA PHE A 10 4.87 9.09 4.73
C PHE A 10 3.77 8.56 5.68
N LYS A 11 2.98 9.44 6.31
CA LYS A 11 1.83 9.00 7.12
C LYS A 11 0.82 8.21 6.29
N VAL A 12 0.59 8.61 5.05
CA VAL A 12 -0.29 7.89 4.12
C VAL A 12 0.29 6.51 3.83
N ALA A 13 1.57 6.39 3.47
CA ALA A 13 2.23 5.10 3.24
C ALA A 13 2.12 4.19 4.48
N ILE A 14 2.47 4.68 5.67
CA ILE A 14 2.34 3.93 6.94
C ILE A 14 0.89 3.46 7.15
N LYS A 15 -0.09 4.31 6.80
CA LYS A 15 -1.50 3.96 6.97
C LYS A 15 -1.96 2.93 5.94
N ILE A 16 -1.42 2.95 4.73
CA ILE A 16 -1.69 1.93 3.70
C ILE A 16 -1.22 0.57 4.22
N GLU A 17 0.04 0.46 4.63
CA GLU A 17 0.64 -0.77 5.18
C GLU A 17 -0.13 -1.31 6.40
N GLU A 18 -0.53 -0.42 7.31
CA GLU A 18 -1.35 -0.82 8.45
C GLU A 18 -2.70 -1.40 8.02
N ASN A 19 -3.35 -0.81 7.01
CA ASN A 19 -4.62 -1.31 6.49
C ASN A 19 -4.42 -2.60 5.69
N GLY A 20 -3.35 -2.72 4.90
CA GLY A 20 -2.98 -3.91 4.12
C GLY A 20 -2.79 -5.11 5.05
N ARG A 21 -2.00 -4.95 6.11
CA ARG A 21 -1.85 -5.98 7.15
C ARG A 21 -3.19 -6.46 7.71
N ARG A 22 -4.04 -5.53 8.18
CA ARG A 22 -5.35 -5.85 8.77
C ARG A 22 -6.27 -6.53 7.75
N PHE A 23 -6.23 -6.06 6.50
CA PHE A 23 -6.98 -6.64 5.41
C PHE A 23 -6.56 -8.09 5.14
N TYR A 24 -5.26 -8.36 5.06
CA TYR A 24 -4.74 -9.70 4.85
C TYR A 24 -5.00 -10.64 6.03
N GLU A 25 -4.93 -10.16 7.27
CA GLU A 25 -5.35 -10.92 8.46
C GLU A 25 -6.83 -11.30 8.39
N TYR A 26 -7.69 -10.36 7.97
CA TYR A 26 -9.12 -10.61 7.78
C TYR A 26 -9.37 -11.60 6.64
N ALA A 27 -8.76 -11.41 5.46
CA ALA A 27 -8.88 -12.31 4.32
C ALA A 27 -8.41 -13.75 4.66
N ALA A 28 -7.33 -13.88 5.45
CA ALA A 28 -6.87 -15.16 5.97
C ALA A 28 -7.88 -15.84 6.89
N SER A 29 -8.65 -15.07 7.68
CA SER A 29 -9.70 -15.61 8.56
C SER A 29 -10.92 -16.12 7.78
N MET A 30 -11.20 -15.53 6.61
CA MET A 30 -12.31 -15.91 5.73
C MET A 30 -11.93 -17.03 4.74
N ALA A 31 -10.63 -17.26 4.54
CA ALA A 31 -10.14 -18.26 3.60
C ALA A 31 -10.41 -19.69 4.09
N GLY A 32 -11.34 -20.39 3.42
CA GLY A 32 -11.58 -21.82 3.64
C GLY A 32 -10.47 -22.74 3.12
N ASN A 33 -9.59 -22.23 2.23
CA ASN A 33 -8.45 -22.96 1.67
C ASN A 33 -7.16 -22.65 2.45
N ARG A 34 -6.47 -23.69 2.92
CA ARG A 34 -5.20 -23.58 3.67
C ARG A 34 -4.10 -22.86 2.89
N ASP A 35 -4.01 -23.05 1.59
CA ASP A 35 -2.98 -22.43 0.75
C ASP A 35 -3.20 -20.92 0.65
N ILE A 36 -4.45 -20.52 0.38
CA ILE A 36 -4.84 -19.10 0.30
C ILE A 36 -4.64 -18.42 1.66
N LYS A 37 -5.03 -19.09 2.74
CA LYS A 37 -4.77 -18.61 4.10
C LYS A 37 -3.28 -18.38 4.35
N GLY A 38 -2.42 -19.30 3.92
CA GLY A 38 -0.97 -19.19 4.04
C GLY A 38 -0.40 -17.99 3.28
N VAL A 39 -0.87 -17.75 2.05
CA VAL A 39 -0.49 -16.57 1.24
C VAL A 39 -0.86 -15.29 1.98
N MET A 40 -2.12 -15.14 2.41
CA MET A 40 -2.60 -13.93 3.08
C MET A 40 -1.83 -13.64 4.38
N LEU A 41 -1.57 -14.66 5.21
CA LEU A 41 -0.78 -14.48 6.43
C LEU A 41 0.69 -14.13 6.16
N THR A 42 1.23 -14.52 5.01
CA THR A 42 2.58 -14.14 4.60
C THR A 42 2.62 -12.67 4.22
N LEU A 43 1.67 -12.23 3.36
CA LEU A 43 1.53 -10.83 2.96
C LEU A 43 1.36 -9.92 4.19
N ALA A 44 0.47 -10.27 5.13
CA ALA A 44 0.29 -9.49 6.36
C ALA A 44 1.61 -9.27 7.14
N LYS A 45 2.50 -10.26 7.19
CA LYS A 45 3.80 -10.13 7.86
C LYS A 45 4.77 -9.25 7.08
N GLU A 46 4.68 -9.22 5.76
CA GLU A 46 5.48 -8.37 4.88
C GLU A 46 5.08 -6.90 5.09
N GLU A 47 3.78 -6.58 5.06
CA GLU A 47 3.22 -5.23 5.31
C GLU A 47 3.68 -4.64 6.67
N GLU A 48 3.71 -5.45 7.73
CA GLU A 48 4.17 -5.00 9.04
C GLU A 48 5.66 -4.61 9.04
N LYS A 49 6.48 -5.23 8.18
CA LYS A 49 7.89 -4.86 8.01
C LYS A 49 8.03 -3.57 7.21
N HIS A 50 7.22 -3.42 6.16
CA HIS A 50 7.18 -2.20 5.34
C HIS A 50 6.74 -0.99 6.16
N LYS A 51 5.66 -1.11 6.93
CA LYS A 51 5.20 -0.11 7.91
C LYS A 51 6.34 0.37 8.79
N LYS A 52 7.06 -0.56 9.44
CA LYS A 52 8.20 -0.23 10.33
C LYS A 52 9.34 0.46 9.59
N THR A 53 9.53 0.13 8.31
CA THR A 53 10.56 0.74 7.47
C THR A 53 10.18 2.19 7.15
N PHE A 54 8.94 2.45 6.73
CA PHE A 54 8.44 3.80 6.52
C PHE A 54 8.40 4.63 7.82
N GLU A 55 8.04 4.05 8.96
CA GLU A 55 8.11 4.73 10.27
C GLU A 55 9.54 5.18 10.61
N LYS A 56 10.54 4.31 10.39
CA LYS A 56 11.96 4.64 10.60
C LYS A 56 12.44 5.74 9.67
N MET A 57 12.11 5.64 8.38
CA MET A 57 12.45 6.67 7.40
C MET A 57 11.81 8.01 7.77
N MET A 58 10.52 8.01 8.14
CA MET A 58 9.80 9.21 8.58
C MET A 58 10.44 9.85 9.82
N ALA A 59 10.90 9.05 10.79
CA ALA A 59 11.59 9.55 11.99
C ALA A 59 12.95 10.19 11.67
N GLN A 60 13.60 9.76 10.59
CA GLN A 60 14.85 10.34 10.10
C GLN A 60 14.65 11.63 9.30
N LEU A 61 13.40 11.99 8.97
CA LEU A 61 13.06 13.27 8.34
C LEU A 61 13.29 14.42 9.34
N LYS A 62 14.54 14.87 9.47
CA LYS A 62 14.95 16.04 10.28
C LYS A 62 15.05 17.30 9.40
N GLY A 63 14.51 18.41 9.90
CA GLY A 63 14.51 19.72 9.22
C GLY A 63 13.26 20.00 8.39
N ARG A 64 13.10 21.24 7.89
CA ARG A 64 12.21 21.51 6.77
C ARG A 64 12.90 20.89 5.56
N TYR A 65 12.37 19.78 5.04
CA TYR A 65 12.76 19.35 3.69
C TYR A 65 12.48 20.54 2.79
N SER A 66 13.56 21.12 2.27
CA SER A 66 13.42 22.20 1.32
C SER A 66 12.76 21.59 0.09
N MET A 67 11.58 22.08 -0.26
CA MET A 67 10.96 21.84 -1.56
C MET A 67 11.90 22.20 -2.72
N SER A 68 13.07 22.82 -2.49
CA SER A 68 14.02 23.19 -3.54
C SER A 68 14.64 22.01 -4.31
N GLU A 69 14.46 20.75 -3.89
CA GLU A 69 14.94 19.57 -4.65
C GLU A 69 13.87 18.96 -5.58
N PHE A 70 12.58 19.33 -5.43
CA PHE A 70 11.47 18.78 -6.21
C PHE A 70 10.57 19.89 -6.75
N SER A 71 9.98 19.73 -7.93
CA SER A 71 9.03 20.73 -8.40
C SER A 71 7.78 20.74 -7.51
N GLU A 72 7.28 21.92 -7.17
CA GLU A 72 6.02 22.09 -6.43
C GLU A 72 4.87 21.32 -7.08
N GLN A 73 4.83 21.33 -8.41
CA GLN A 73 3.90 20.56 -9.22
C GLN A 73 3.96 19.04 -8.96
N TYR A 74 5.15 18.48 -8.74
CA TYR A 74 5.29 17.05 -8.49
C TYR A 74 4.62 16.64 -7.18
N MET A 75 4.84 17.43 -6.12
CA MET A 75 4.22 17.19 -4.82
C MET A 75 2.72 17.40 -4.87
N GLU A 76 2.24 18.43 -5.57
CA GLU A 76 0.80 18.64 -5.80
C GLU A 76 0.18 17.44 -6.51
N ASN A 77 0.79 16.96 -7.60
CA ASN A 77 0.30 15.80 -8.34
C ASN A 77 0.24 14.53 -7.47
N LEU A 78 1.26 14.31 -6.63
CA LEU A 78 1.30 13.16 -5.72
C LEU A 78 0.19 13.24 -4.66
N MET A 79 -0.08 14.43 -4.13
CA MET A 79 -1.16 14.64 -3.16
C MET A 79 -2.54 14.47 -3.77
N VAL A 80 -2.77 15.02 -4.97
CA VAL A 80 -4.02 14.81 -5.70
C VAL A 80 -4.25 13.31 -5.94
N TYR A 81 -3.20 12.56 -6.31
CA TYR A 81 -3.32 11.10 -6.47
C TYR A 81 -3.69 10.40 -5.15
N ILE A 82 -3.06 10.78 -4.03
CA ILE A 82 -3.38 10.24 -2.71
C ILE A 82 -4.86 10.50 -2.35
N GLU A 83 -5.33 11.73 -2.54
CA GLU A 83 -6.70 12.15 -2.18
C GLU A 83 -7.75 11.47 -3.09
N GLU A 84 -7.55 11.53 -4.41
CA GLU A 84 -8.54 11.07 -5.40
C GLU A 84 -8.55 9.55 -5.62
N LYS A 85 -7.40 8.88 -5.49
CA LYS A 85 -7.29 7.44 -5.78
C LYS A 85 -7.19 6.62 -4.51
N ILE A 86 -6.27 6.95 -3.61
CA ILE A 86 -5.99 6.09 -2.46
C ILE A 86 -7.08 6.23 -1.40
N VAL A 87 -7.34 7.46 -0.94
CA VAL A 87 -8.32 7.73 0.13
C VAL A 87 -9.73 7.39 -0.35
N PHE A 88 -10.11 7.85 -1.55
CA PHE A 88 -11.44 7.61 -2.08
C PHE A 88 -11.76 6.12 -2.35
N LYS A 89 -10.81 5.33 -2.90
CA LYS A 89 -11.02 3.88 -3.08
C LYS A 89 -11.18 3.16 -1.73
N LYS A 90 -10.46 3.59 -0.70
CA LYS A 90 -10.59 3.03 0.66
C LYS A 90 -12.00 3.24 1.23
N ASP A 91 -12.58 4.43 1.06
CA ASP A 91 -13.93 4.71 1.55
C ASP A 91 -15.00 3.89 0.83
N LYS A 92 -14.87 3.74 -0.49
CA LYS A 92 -15.73 2.83 -1.28
C LYS A 92 -15.62 1.38 -0.81
N PHE A 93 -14.41 0.93 -0.50
CA PHE A 93 -14.20 -0.42 -0.02
C PHE A 93 -14.80 -0.65 1.37
N ASN A 94 -14.56 0.24 2.33
CA ASN A 94 -15.14 0.14 3.67
C ASN A 94 -16.67 0.07 3.61
N SER A 95 -17.28 0.85 2.71
CA SER A 95 -18.71 0.82 2.45
C SER A 95 -19.17 -0.53 1.87
N ALA A 96 -18.45 -1.07 0.88
CA ALA A 96 -18.77 -2.37 0.27
C ALA A 96 -18.57 -3.56 1.23
N ALA A 97 -17.53 -3.52 2.07
CA ALA A 97 -17.25 -4.53 3.08
C ALA A 97 -18.30 -4.52 4.21
N ALA A 98 -18.75 -3.33 4.64
CA ALA A 98 -19.80 -3.17 5.65
C ALA A 98 -21.17 -3.71 5.16
N GLU A 99 -21.42 -3.67 3.85
CA GLU A 99 -22.64 -4.22 3.23
C GLU A 99 -22.64 -5.75 3.11
N LYS A 100 -21.68 -6.48 3.71
CA LYS A 100 -21.51 -7.95 3.59
C LYS A 100 -21.41 -8.46 2.15
N LYS A 101 -21.07 -7.61 1.17
CA LYS A 101 -20.92 -8.00 -0.23
C LYS A 101 -19.62 -8.78 -0.53
N MET A 102 -18.83 -9.10 0.49
CA MET A 102 -17.55 -9.83 0.36
C MET A 102 -17.69 -11.32 0.66
N ASP A 103 -18.81 -11.94 0.29
CA ASP A 103 -18.98 -13.40 0.38
C ASP A 103 -18.07 -14.17 -0.60
N ASN A 104 -17.40 -13.45 -1.53
CA ASN A 104 -16.48 -14.02 -2.49
C ASN A 104 -15.03 -13.57 -2.25
N ILE A 105 -14.19 -14.52 -1.81
CA ILE A 105 -12.75 -14.35 -1.62
C ILE A 105 -12.03 -13.84 -2.89
N ILE A 106 -12.57 -14.11 -4.09
CA ILE A 106 -12.04 -13.59 -5.36
C ILE A 106 -12.12 -12.07 -5.41
N HIS A 107 -13.24 -11.47 -5.00
CA HIS A 107 -13.38 -10.01 -4.95
C HIS A 107 -12.42 -9.39 -3.92
N ALA A 108 -12.15 -10.08 -2.82
CA ALA A 108 -11.14 -9.65 -1.86
C ALA A 108 -9.74 -9.65 -2.49
N VAL A 109 -9.40 -10.69 -3.26
CA VAL A 109 -8.11 -10.76 -3.96
C VAL A 109 -7.99 -9.67 -5.02
N ASP A 110 -9.04 -9.38 -5.79
CA ASP A 110 -9.04 -8.28 -6.77
C ASP A 110 -8.81 -6.93 -6.09
N PHE A 111 -9.52 -6.68 -4.99
CA PHE A 111 -9.31 -5.46 -4.22
C PHE A 111 -7.89 -5.35 -3.69
N ALA A 112 -7.31 -6.45 -3.20
CA ALA A 112 -5.93 -6.49 -2.73
C ALA A 112 -4.94 -6.14 -3.85
N MET A 113 -5.10 -6.73 -5.04
CA MET A 113 -4.28 -6.42 -6.20
C MET A 113 -4.34 -4.94 -6.58
N ASP A 114 -5.53 -4.33 -6.54
CA ASP A 114 -5.68 -2.89 -6.75
C ASP A 114 -4.98 -2.06 -5.66
N ARG A 115 -4.87 -2.57 -4.43
CA ARG A 115 -4.14 -1.89 -3.34
C ARG A 115 -2.64 -1.99 -3.53
N GLU A 116 -2.13 -3.17 -3.89
CA GLU A 116 -0.71 -3.35 -4.25
C GLU A 116 -0.29 -2.38 -5.36
N GLN A 117 -1.12 -2.23 -6.39
CA GLN A 117 -0.83 -1.31 -7.50
C GLN A 117 -0.79 0.16 -7.06
N ASP A 118 -1.70 0.57 -6.16
CA ASP A 118 -1.70 1.93 -5.62
C ASP A 118 -0.50 2.17 -4.67
N SER A 119 -0.10 1.17 -3.88
CA SER A 119 1.12 1.19 -3.06
C SER A 119 2.35 1.40 -3.93
N ILE A 120 2.49 0.61 -5.00
CA ILE A 120 3.59 0.74 -5.98
C ILE A 120 3.68 2.17 -6.52
N THR A 121 2.56 2.73 -6.99
CA THR A 121 2.55 4.10 -7.55
C THR A 121 2.93 5.14 -6.50
N LEU A 122 2.41 5.04 -5.28
CA LEU A 122 2.79 5.95 -4.19
C LEU A 122 4.28 5.81 -3.86
N TYR A 123 4.82 4.60 -3.83
CA TYR A 123 6.20 4.35 -3.43
C TYR A 123 7.19 4.75 -4.50
N GLU A 124 6.83 4.66 -5.79
CA GLU A 124 7.56 5.34 -6.87
C GLU A 124 7.60 6.85 -6.64
N GLY A 125 6.48 7.42 -6.19
CA GLY A 125 6.37 8.79 -5.70
C GLY A 125 7.38 9.12 -4.60
N ILE A 126 7.36 8.31 -3.54
CA ILE A 126 8.25 8.46 -2.37
C ILE A 126 9.72 8.31 -2.77
N LYS A 127 10.06 7.34 -3.63
CA LYS A 127 11.43 7.09 -4.10
C LYS A 127 12.05 8.34 -4.73
N ASN A 128 11.23 9.11 -5.43
CA ASN A 128 11.69 10.33 -6.10
C ASN A 128 11.88 11.51 -5.14
N ILE A 129 11.30 11.49 -3.94
CA ILE A 129 11.36 12.61 -2.97
C ILE A 129 12.24 12.34 -1.75
N VAL A 130 12.70 11.10 -1.57
CA VAL A 130 13.65 10.75 -0.51
C VAL A 130 15.08 11.05 -0.93
N LYS A 131 15.96 11.20 0.07
CA LYS A 131 17.40 11.25 -0.18
C LYS A 131 17.87 10.01 -0.92
N LYS A 132 18.90 10.18 -1.75
CA LYS A 132 19.50 9.09 -2.54
C LYS A 132 19.88 7.86 -1.71
N GLU A 133 20.37 8.05 -0.48
CA GLU A 133 20.71 6.97 0.47
C GLU A 133 19.52 6.10 0.91
N HIS A 134 18.30 6.60 0.77
CA HIS A 134 17.06 5.88 1.08
C HIS A 134 16.34 5.35 -0.16
N ALA A 135 16.72 5.78 -1.37
CA ALA A 135 16.06 5.37 -2.60
C ALA A 135 16.11 3.84 -2.82
N ASP A 136 17.25 3.21 -2.49
CA ASP A 136 17.41 1.74 -2.59
C ASP A 136 16.55 0.97 -1.58
N ILE A 137 16.22 1.59 -0.43
CA ILE A 137 15.29 0.99 0.54
C ILE A 137 13.88 1.00 -0.06
N VAL A 138 13.43 2.15 -0.58
CA VAL A 138 12.10 2.28 -1.19
C VAL A 138 11.98 1.39 -2.42
N GLN A 139 13.03 1.30 -3.24
CA GLN A 139 13.06 0.43 -4.42
C GLN A 139 12.87 -1.05 -4.06
N ARG A 140 13.45 -1.51 -2.94
CA ARG A 140 13.23 -2.88 -2.47
C ARG A 140 11.78 -3.14 -2.07
N ILE A 141 11.15 -2.19 -1.36
CA ILE A 141 9.73 -2.28 -1.01
C ILE A 141 8.87 -2.33 -2.28
N ILE A 142 9.11 -1.46 -3.27
CA ILE A 142 8.40 -1.50 -4.56
C ILE A 142 8.48 -2.88 -5.22
N THR A 143 9.67 -3.50 -5.22
CA THR A 143 9.85 -4.86 -5.77
C THR A 143 9.11 -5.92 -4.95
N GLU A 144 9.03 -5.76 -3.63
CA GLU A 144 8.24 -6.64 -2.77
C GLU A 144 6.73 -6.51 -3.06
N GLU A 145 6.18 -5.29 -3.22
CA GLU A 145 4.76 -5.09 -3.61
C GLU A 145 4.44 -5.65 -5.00
N GLN A 146 5.37 -5.53 -5.95
CA GLN A 146 5.22 -6.18 -7.27
C GLN A 146 5.11 -7.71 -7.13
N ASN A 147 5.88 -8.30 -6.21
CA ASN A 147 5.77 -9.72 -5.90
C ASN A 147 4.47 -10.06 -5.16
N HIS A 148 3.96 -9.18 -4.30
CA HIS A 148 2.65 -9.34 -3.66
C HIS A 148 1.54 -9.41 -4.72
N PHE A 149 1.53 -8.47 -5.66
CA PHE A 149 0.59 -8.46 -6.78
C PHE A 149 0.64 -9.79 -7.57
N LEU A 150 1.84 -10.29 -7.87
CA LEU A 150 2.01 -11.58 -8.56
C LEU A 150 1.46 -12.75 -7.74
N LYS A 151 1.78 -12.82 -6.44
CA LYS A 151 1.26 -13.86 -5.52
C LYS A 151 -0.27 -13.85 -5.48
N LEU A 152 -0.88 -12.67 -5.40
CA LEU A 152 -2.34 -12.49 -5.40
C LEU A 152 -2.97 -12.92 -6.73
N SER A 153 -2.37 -12.52 -7.86
CA SER A 153 -2.83 -12.95 -9.19
C SER A 153 -2.82 -14.47 -9.34
N MET A 154 -1.78 -15.14 -8.82
CA MET A 154 -1.71 -16.61 -8.80
C MET A 154 -2.78 -17.21 -7.87
N ALA A 155 -2.97 -16.65 -6.68
CA ALA A 155 -4.02 -17.08 -5.75
C ALA A 155 -5.43 -16.96 -6.37
N LYS A 156 -5.70 -15.87 -7.11
CA LYS A 156 -6.95 -15.68 -7.86
C LYS A 156 -7.18 -16.80 -8.86
N LYS A 157 -6.18 -17.11 -9.70
CA LYS A 157 -6.27 -18.20 -10.70
C LYS A 157 -6.52 -19.57 -10.06
N LEU A 158 -6.03 -19.81 -8.84
CA LEU A 158 -6.32 -21.05 -8.11
C LEU A 158 -7.75 -21.11 -7.58
N LEU A 159 -8.31 -19.96 -7.20
CA LEU A 159 -9.70 -19.85 -6.73
C LEU A 159 -10.70 -20.01 -7.88
N GLU A 160 -10.38 -19.49 -9.08
CA GLU A 160 -11.25 -19.57 -10.27
C GLU A 160 -11.27 -20.96 -10.94
N LYS A 161 -10.27 -21.80 -10.68
CA LYS A 161 -10.16 -23.16 -11.24
C LYS A 161 -10.90 -24.24 -10.42
N LYS A 162 -11.48 -23.87 -9.29
CA LYS A 162 -12.26 -24.76 -8.42
C LYS A 162 -13.75 -24.49 -8.61
#